data_AF-A0A2E5Y5M0-F1
#
_entry.id   AF-A0A2E5Y5M0-F1
#
_cell.length_a   1.000
_cell.length_b   1.000
_cell.length_c   1.000
_cell.angle_alpha   90.00
_cell.angle_beta   90.00
_cell.angle_gamma   90.00
#
_symmetry.space_group_name_H-M   'P 1'
#
loop_
_entity.id
_entity.type
_entity.pdbx_description
1 polymer ?
#
loop_
_entity_poly.entity_id
_entity_poly.type
_entity_poly.pdbx_seq_one_letter_code
_entity_poly.pdbx_strand_id
1 'polypeptide(L)'
;MEVWLESAETVSLEGIDALYVHDGQTGISSKDGILYRDNVPIGGHIHIDSEEAQSKARSLAGTVEWILLTFEDWSMIPIENILAATDATPTKVAAQIRQPIQAQGAAFALDIGVDALLCDETCLEAALVVKSMRLEQMSEMQSTPTETAEQIKLETMIITEVQEGHSGDRVCIDLLSMLEEGEGLLIGSTARAFILIHGETVPSKYVPTRPFRVNSGSVDAYTYLADGSTKYLCELTSGDSILVVSTNGHTRAATVGRMKIETRPFILLRFKDENANEGHAFIQQAETVRLVLENGNVCSVTNLEIGMRILGCTLSSTRHVGQGISAPSEER
;
A
#
# COMPACT_ATOMS: atom_id res chain seq x y z
N MET A 1 -8.00 -0.16 -18.41
CA MET A 1 -9.24 -0.85 -17.99
C MET A 1 -10.44 -0.06 -18.47
N GLU A 2 -11.46 -0.73 -19.00
CA GLU A 2 -12.74 -0.15 -19.38
C GLU A 2 -13.75 -0.19 -18.19
N VAL A 3 -14.70 0.73 -18.18
CA VAL A 3 -15.88 0.75 -17.30
C VAL A 3 -17.11 0.70 -18.18
N TRP A 4 -17.90 -0.37 -18.02
CA TRP A 4 -19.15 -0.61 -18.71
C TRP A 4 -20.31 -0.34 -17.76
N LEU A 5 -21.19 0.58 -18.10
CA LEU A 5 -22.36 0.92 -17.29
C LEU A 5 -23.60 0.22 -17.82
N GLU A 6 -24.23 -0.58 -16.96
CA GLU A 6 -25.58 -1.11 -17.17
C GLU A 6 -26.60 0.00 -16.92
N SER A 7 -27.15 0.57 -17.99
CA SER A 7 -28.20 1.60 -17.90
C SER A 7 -29.15 1.53 -19.10
N ALA A 8 -30.41 1.87 -18.85
CA ALA A 8 -31.45 1.97 -19.87
C ALA A 8 -31.45 3.32 -20.59
N GLU A 9 -30.78 4.33 -20.04
CA GLU A 9 -30.72 5.68 -20.58
C GLU A 9 -29.32 6.01 -21.10
N THR A 10 -29.24 6.85 -22.13
CA THR A 10 -27.96 7.29 -22.69
C THR A 10 -27.35 8.36 -21.78
N VAL A 11 -26.74 7.93 -20.69
CA VAL A 11 -26.08 8.85 -19.76
C VAL A 11 -24.66 9.10 -20.27
N SER A 12 -24.40 10.30 -20.78
CA SER A 12 -23.04 10.76 -21.08
C SER A 12 -22.37 11.17 -19.77
N LEU A 13 -21.84 10.19 -19.02
CA LEU A 13 -20.97 10.45 -17.87
C LEU A 13 -19.51 10.31 -18.30
N GLU A 14 -18.69 11.25 -17.83
CA GLU A 14 -17.25 11.26 -18.05
C GLU A 14 -16.61 10.00 -17.44
N GLY A 15 -15.76 9.31 -18.21
CA GLY A 15 -15.03 8.12 -17.75
C GLY A 15 -15.67 6.76 -18.03
N ILE A 16 -16.91 6.70 -18.53
CA ILE A 16 -17.55 5.46 -19.01
C ILE A 16 -17.07 5.14 -20.43
N ASP A 17 -16.63 3.90 -20.68
CA ASP A 17 -16.13 3.48 -21.99
C ASP A 17 -17.20 2.82 -22.86
N ALA A 18 -18.20 2.17 -22.25
CA ALA A 18 -19.32 1.58 -22.97
C ALA A 18 -20.60 1.48 -22.12
N LEU A 19 -21.76 1.45 -22.79
CA LEU A 19 -23.04 1.12 -22.17
C LEU A 19 -23.36 -0.35 -22.40
N TYR A 20 -23.83 -1.04 -21.36
CA TYR A 20 -24.33 -2.40 -21.44
C TYR A 20 -25.85 -2.39 -21.51
N VAL A 21 -26.41 -2.79 -22.66
CA VAL A 21 -27.84 -2.70 -22.96
C VAL A 21 -28.37 -4.09 -23.28
N HIS A 22 -29.47 -4.49 -22.64
CA HIS A 22 -30.02 -5.83 -22.81
C HIS A 22 -30.69 -6.03 -24.19
N ASP A 23 -31.28 -4.98 -24.77
CA ASP A 23 -32.05 -5.04 -26.03
C ASP A 23 -31.65 -3.93 -27.05
N GLY A 24 -30.47 -3.33 -26.90
CA GLY A 24 -30.02 -2.17 -27.68
C GLY A 24 -29.25 -2.53 -28.95
N GLN A 25 -29.31 -1.65 -29.96
CA GLN A 25 -28.51 -1.79 -31.20
C GLN A 25 -27.08 -1.23 -31.07
N THR A 26 -26.81 -0.39 -30.08
CA THR A 26 -25.52 0.31 -29.88
C THR A 26 -25.02 0.11 -28.45
N GLY A 27 -23.75 -0.28 -28.29
CA GLY A 27 -23.13 -0.62 -27.01
C GLY A 27 -22.77 -2.10 -26.87
N ILE A 28 -22.48 -2.52 -25.64
CA ILE A 28 -22.25 -3.92 -25.27
C ILE A 28 -23.60 -4.59 -24.99
N SER A 29 -23.79 -5.80 -25.47
CA SER A 29 -24.94 -6.64 -25.12
C SER A 29 -24.55 -8.10 -25.07
N SER A 30 -25.34 -8.93 -24.39
CA SER A 30 -25.15 -10.38 -24.39
C SER A 30 -26.43 -11.09 -24.77
N LYS A 31 -26.34 -12.12 -25.59
CA LYS A 31 -27.47 -12.98 -25.93
C LYS A 31 -27.01 -14.42 -26.12
N ASP A 32 -27.70 -15.35 -25.47
CA ASP A 32 -27.45 -16.80 -25.55
C ASP A 32 -25.97 -17.17 -25.26
N GLY A 33 -25.33 -16.46 -24.32
CA GLY A 33 -23.93 -16.67 -23.93
C GLY A 33 -22.90 -16.09 -24.89
N ILE A 34 -23.31 -15.30 -25.88
CA ILE A 34 -22.43 -14.57 -26.80
C ILE A 34 -22.47 -13.09 -26.42
N LEU A 35 -21.28 -12.47 -26.37
CA LEU A 35 -21.08 -11.04 -26.12
C LEU A 35 -20.95 -10.30 -27.45
N TYR A 36 -21.64 -9.17 -27.56
CA TYR A 36 -21.66 -8.31 -28.75
C TYR A 36 -21.23 -6.89 -28.39
N ARG A 37 -20.61 -6.21 -29.36
CA ARG A 37 -20.37 -4.76 -29.36
C ARG A 37 -20.92 -4.20 -30.66
N ASP A 38 -21.93 -3.34 -30.58
CA ASP A 38 -22.63 -2.77 -31.74
C ASP A 38 -23.13 -3.84 -32.73
N ASN A 39 -23.74 -4.91 -32.20
CA ASN A 39 -24.19 -6.12 -32.92
C ASN A 39 -23.10 -6.98 -33.57
N VAL A 40 -21.81 -6.69 -33.35
CA VAL A 40 -20.71 -7.55 -33.78
C VAL A 40 -20.33 -8.48 -32.63
N PRO A 41 -20.27 -9.81 -32.85
CA PRO A 41 -19.86 -10.74 -31.80
C PRO A 41 -18.38 -10.54 -31.47
N ILE A 42 -18.09 -10.27 -30.20
CA ILE A 42 -16.73 -10.04 -29.68
C ILE A 42 -16.28 -11.15 -28.71
N GLY A 43 -17.19 -11.97 -28.20
CA GLY A 43 -16.80 -13.15 -27.44
C GLY A 43 -17.91 -13.80 -26.64
N GLY A 44 -17.59 -14.24 -25.42
CA GLY A 44 -18.49 -15.06 -24.61
C GLY A 44 -18.98 -14.36 -23.35
N HIS A 45 -20.25 -14.55 -23.01
CA HIS A 45 -20.81 -14.24 -21.69
C HIS A 45 -20.98 -15.54 -20.92
N ILE A 46 -20.32 -15.65 -19.77
CA ILE A 46 -20.38 -16.82 -18.90
C ILE A 46 -20.86 -16.39 -17.52
N HIS A 47 -21.99 -16.97 -17.09
CA HIS A 47 -22.44 -16.90 -15.72
C HIS A 47 -21.75 -18.00 -14.91
N ILE A 48 -21.02 -17.62 -13.85
CA ILE A 48 -20.23 -18.51 -13.01
C ILE A 48 -21.09 -18.96 -11.81
N ASP A 49 -21.48 -20.22 -11.86
CA ASP A 49 -22.25 -20.93 -10.82
C ASP A 49 -21.66 -22.31 -10.45
N SER A 50 -20.62 -22.75 -11.19
CA SER A 50 -20.11 -24.13 -11.17
C SER A 50 -18.68 -24.23 -11.73
N GLU A 51 -18.02 -25.36 -11.49
CA GLU A 51 -16.71 -25.65 -12.10
C GLU A 51 -16.84 -25.89 -13.61
N GLU A 52 -17.96 -26.45 -14.07
CA GLU A 52 -18.27 -26.60 -15.48
C GLU A 52 -18.33 -25.24 -16.20
N ALA A 53 -18.99 -24.23 -15.59
CA ALA A 53 -19.04 -22.87 -16.10
C ALA A 53 -17.64 -22.24 -16.16
N GLN A 54 -16.82 -22.41 -15.12
CA GLN A 54 -15.43 -21.95 -15.12
C GLN A 54 -14.60 -22.62 -16.22
N SER A 55 -14.73 -23.94 -16.38
CA SER A 55 -14.02 -24.67 -17.44
C SER A 55 -14.43 -24.19 -18.83
N LYS A 56 -15.72 -23.87 -19.02
CA LYS A 56 -16.20 -23.26 -20.26
C LYS A 56 -15.57 -21.88 -20.48
N ALA A 57 -15.53 -21.01 -19.47
CA ALA A 57 -14.87 -19.71 -19.57
C ALA A 57 -13.38 -19.84 -19.95
N ARG A 58 -12.63 -20.72 -19.26
CA ARG A 58 -11.20 -20.96 -19.58
C ARG A 58 -11.00 -21.47 -21.01
N SER A 59 -11.92 -22.28 -21.53
CA SER A 59 -11.82 -22.79 -22.90
C SER A 59 -11.93 -21.72 -23.99
N LEU A 60 -12.44 -20.54 -23.65
CA LEU A 60 -12.54 -19.40 -24.57
C LEU A 60 -11.21 -18.61 -24.69
N ALA A 61 -10.26 -18.80 -23.76
CA ALA A 61 -9.00 -18.09 -23.76
C ALA A 61 -8.23 -18.29 -25.08
N GLY A 62 -7.81 -17.19 -25.70
CA GLY A 62 -7.14 -17.16 -27.01
C GLY A 62 -8.06 -17.37 -28.22
N THR A 63 -9.36 -17.63 -28.03
CA THR A 63 -10.32 -17.88 -29.13
C THR A 63 -11.31 -16.74 -29.37
N VAL A 64 -11.52 -15.89 -28.36
CA VAL A 64 -12.42 -14.74 -28.40
C VAL A 64 -11.69 -13.46 -28.00
N GLU A 65 -12.23 -12.29 -28.37
CA GLU A 65 -11.66 -11.01 -27.95
C GLU A 65 -11.99 -10.73 -26.48
N TRP A 66 -13.23 -11.03 -26.05
CA TRP A 66 -13.71 -10.74 -24.70
C TRP A 66 -14.41 -11.92 -24.03
N ILE A 67 -14.18 -12.08 -22.72
CA ILE A 67 -14.98 -12.93 -21.85
C ILE A 67 -15.63 -12.04 -20.80
N LEU A 68 -16.97 -11.95 -20.80
CA LEU A 68 -17.72 -11.33 -19.71
C LEU A 68 -18.11 -12.38 -18.68
N LEU A 69 -17.70 -12.16 -17.43
CA LEU A 69 -18.05 -12.98 -16.28
C LEU A 69 -19.17 -12.29 -15.48
N THR A 70 -20.27 -13.00 -15.26
CA THR A 70 -21.27 -12.66 -14.23
C THR A 70 -21.30 -13.75 -13.17
N PHE A 71 -21.83 -13.44 -11.99
CA PHE A 71 -21.76 -14.33 -10.84
C PHE A 71 -23.14 -14.49 -10.20
N GLU A 72 -23.43 -15.69 -9.72
CA GLU A 72 -24.52 -15.90 -8.77
C GLU A 72 -24.08 -15.33 -7.41
N ASP A 73 -22.95 -15.85 -6.91
CA ASP A 73 -22.24 -15.37 -5.72
C ASP A 73 -20.85 -14.84 -6.10
N TRP A 74 -20.51 -13.64 -5.63
CA TRP A 74 -19.20 -13.05 -5.88
C TRP A 74 -18.07 -13.88 -5.28
N SER A 75 -17.05 -14.19 -6.09
CA SER A 75 -15.85 -14.89 -5.66
C SER A 75 -14.63 -14.46 -6.47
N MET A 76 -13.49 -14.30 -5.79
CA MET A 76 -12.23 -13.93 -6.44
C MET A 76 -11.62 -15.11 -7.22
N ILE A 77 -11.74 -16.33 -6.71
CA ILE A 77 -11.06 -17.51 -7.26
C ILE A 77 -11.39 -17.75 -8.75
N PRO A 78 -12.67 -17.68 -9.19
CA PRO A 78 -12.97 -17.82 -10.61
C PRO A 78 -12.35 -16.70 -11.46
N ILE A 79 -12.35 -15.45 -10.99
CA ILE A 79 -11.74 -14.33 -11.70
C ILE A 79 -10.24 -14.59 -11.89
N GLU A 80 -9.55 -14.97 -10.81
CA GLU A 80 -8.13 -15.29 -10.82
C GLU A 80 -7.81 -16.45 -11.77
N ASN A 81 -8.61 -17.53 -11.75
CA ASN A 81 -8.45 -18.68 -12.63
C ASN A 81 -8.59 -18.31 -14.12
N ILE A 82 -9.53 -17.42 -14.46
CA ILE A 82 -9.76 -17.02 -15.85
C ILE A 82 -8.70 -16.01 -16.30
N LEU A 83 -8.26 -15.10 -15.43
CA LEU A 83 -7.11 -14.21 -15.70
C LEU A 83 -5.84 -15.03 -15.96
N ALA A 84 -5.54 -16.01 -15.11
CA ALA A 84 -4.39 -16.89 -15.32
C ALA A 84 -4.45 -17.67 -16.65
N ALA A 85 -5.65 -18.07 -17.09
CA ALA A 85 -5.84 -18.74 -18.37
C ALA A 85 -5.70 -17.80 -19.59
N THR A 86 -5.92 -16.50 -19.40
CA THR A 86 -5.94 -15.48 -20.48
C THR A 86 -4.66 -14.65 -20.54
N ASP A 87 -3.81 -14.65 -19.51
CA ASP A 87 -2.59 -13.85 -19.37
C ASP A 87 -1.66 -13.88 -20.61
N ALA A 88 -1.42 -15.07 -21.17
CA ALA A 88 -0.58 -15.23 -22.36
C ALA A 88 -1.35 -15.15 -23.69
N THR A 89 -2.56 -14.58 -23.70
CA THR A 89 -3.47 -14.55 -24.86
C THR A 89 -3.96 -13.11 -25.12
N PRO A 90 -4.47 -12.79 -26.33
CA PRO A 90 -5.08 -11.49 -26.58
C PRO A 90 -6.51 -11.36 -26.02
N THR A 91 -7.05 -12.40 -25.37
CA THR A 91 -8.40 -12.38 -24.83
C THR A 91 -8.47 -11.52 -23.58
N LYS A 92 -9.38 -10.57 -23.58
CA LYS A 92 -9.66 -9.66 -22.47
C LYS A 92 -10.77 -10.19 -21.57
N VAL A 93 -10.72 -9.83 -20.29
CA VAL A 93 -11.71 -10.26 -19.29
C VAL A 93 -12.50 -9.07 -18.76
N ALA A 94 -13.83 -9.17 -18.78
CA ALA A 94 -14.73 -8.26 -18.11
C ALA A 94 -15.42 -8.98 -16.94
N ALA A 95 -15.61 -8.30 -15.81
CA ALA A 95 -16.34 -8.86 -14.66
C ALA A 95 -17.47 -7.94 -14.21
N GLN A 96 -18.67 -8.50 -13.98
CA GLN A 96 -19.78 -7.76 -13.38
C GLN A 96 -19.58 -7.61 -11.88
N ILE A 97 -19.61 -6.38 -11.40
CA ILE A 97 -19.68 -6.03 -9.98
C ILE A 97 -21.10 -5.55 -9.64
N ARG A 98 -21.58 -5.94 -8.46
CA ARG A 98 -22.88 -5.55 -7.90
C ARG A 98 -22.75 -4.81 -6.57
N GLN A 99 -21.54 -4.71 -6.03
CA GLN A 99 -21.25 -3.97 -4.80
C GLN A 99 -19.93 -3.19 -4.96
N PRO A 100 -19.83 -1.94 -4.44
CA PRO A 100 -18.62 -1.12 -4.56
C PRO A 100 -17.34 -1.82 -4.10
N ILE A 101 -17.42 -2.64 -3.04
CA ILE A 101 -16.27 -3.37 -2.45
C ILE A 101 -15.64 -4.38 -3.43
N GLN A 102 -16.37 -4.82 -4.45
CA GLN A 102 -15.93 -5.80 -5.44
C GLN A 102 -15.00 -5.18 -6.49
N ALA A 103 -15.10 -3.87 -6.72
CA ALA A 103 -14.38 -3.16 -7.78
C ALA A 103 -12.86 -3.31 -7.63
N GLN A 104 -12.33 -3.03 -6.43
CA GLN A 104 -10.90 -3.10 -6.16
C GLN A 104 -10.38 -4.54 -6.30
N GLY A 105 -11.12 -5.54 -5.79
CA GLY A 105 -10.75 -6.94 -5.90
C GLY A 105 -10.57 -7.37 -7.36
N ALA A 106 -11.57 -7.15 -8.22
CA ALA A 106 -11.48 -7.57 -9.62
C ALA A 106 -10.45 -6.77 -10.43
N ALA A 107 -10.33 -5.47 -10.19
CA ALA A 107 -9.43 -4.61 -10.96
C ALA A 107 -7.94 -4.84 -10.68
N PHE A 108 -7.58 -5.47 -9.56
CA PHE A 108 -6.19 -5.78 -9.19
C PHE A 108 -5.97 -7.28 -8.91
N ALA A 109 -6.89 -8.14 -9.33
CA ALA A 109 -6.77 -9.59 -9.15
C ALA A 109 -5.47 -10.12 -9.78
N LEU A 110 -4.69 -10.91 -9.02
CA LEU A 110 -3.36 -11.41 -9.38
C LEU A 110 -2.34 -10.32 -9.79
N ASP A 111 -2.52 -9.08 -9.34
CA ASP A 111 -1.74 -7.90 -9.79
C ASP A 111 -1.85 -7.61 -11.31
N ILE A 112 -2.74 -8.30 -12.02
CA ILE A 112 -3.04 -8.13 -13.46
C ILE A 112 -4.34 -7.33 -13.61
N GLY A 113 -5.40 -7.81 -12.94
CA GLY A 113 -6.73 -7.22 -12.97
C GLY A 113 -7.54 -7.48 -14.24
N VAL A 114 -8.87 -7.46 -14.12
CA VAL A 114 -9.77 -7.56 -15.28
C VAL A 114 -9.64 -6.36 -16.22
N ASP A 115 -9.79 -6.56 -17.52
CA ASP A 115 -9.73 -5.49 -18.52
C ASP A 115 -10.94 -4.56 -18.50
N ALA A 116 -12.08 -5.01 -17.98
CA ALA A 116 -13.27 -4.17 -17.81
C ALA A 116 -14.09 -4.52 -16.57
N LEU A 117 -14.73 -3.50 -15.97
CA LEU A 117 -15.76 -3.67 -14.96
C LEU A 117 -17.13 -3.37 -15.56
N LEU A 118 -18.06 -4.31 -15.46
CA LEU A 118 -19.49 -4.08 -15.72
C LEU A 118 -20.17 -3.73 -14.40
N CYS A 119 -20.85 -2.60 -14.32
CA CYS A 119 -21.46 -2.11 -13.09
C CYS A 119 -22.79 -1.39 -13.37
N ASP A 120 -23.64 -1.27 -12.35
CA ASP A 120 -24.78 -0.36 -12.36
C ASP A 120 -24.39 1.00 -11.76
N GLU A 121 -25.35 1.94 -11.68
CA GLU A 121 -25.13 3.27 -11.12
C GLU A 121 -24.64 3.24 -9.66
N THR A 122 -24.97 2.19 -8.89
CA THR A 122 -24.57 2.09 -7.47
C THR A 122 -23.07 1.82 -7.31
N CYS A 123 -22.46 1.17 -8.30
CA CYS A 123 -21.05 0.78 -8.29
C CYS A 123 -20.18 1.66 -9.19
N LEU A 124 -20.79 2.58 -9.95
CA LEU A 124 -20.09 3.41 -10.92
C LEU A 124 -18.95 4.24 -10.30
N GLU A 125 -19.20 4.88 -9.16
CA GLU A 125 -18.17 5.68 -8.47
C GLU A 125 -16.94 4.82 -8.11
N ALA A 126 -17.16 3.63 -7.54
CA ALA A 126 -16.07 2.72 -7.18
C ALA A 126 -15.31 2.22 -8.41
N ALA A 127 -16.01 1.92 -9.51
CA ALA A 127 -15.39 1.52 -10.77
C ALA A 127 -14.51 2.63 -11.37
N LEU A 128 -14.97 3.89 -11.32
CA LEU A 128 -14.22 5.05 -11.79
C LEU A 128 -12.99 5.34 -10.92
N VAL A 129 -13.11 5.29 -9.59
CA VAL A 129 -11.98 5.46 -8.66
C VAL A 129 -10.89 4.44 -8.96
N VAL A 130 -11.27 3.18 -9.11
CA VAL A 130 -10.33 2.09 -9.37
C VAL A 130 -9.73 2.17 -10.79
N LYS A 131 -10.49 2.65 -11.78
CA LYS A 131 -9.96 2.96 -13.12
C LYS A 131 -8.87 4.02 -13.05
N SER A 132 -9.08 5.10 -12.30
CA SER A 132 -8.07 6.15 -12.08
C SER A 132 -6.81 5.59 -11.42
N MET A 133 -6.94 4.77 -10.37
CA MET A 133 -5.81 4.11 -9.71
C MET A 133 -5.00 3.23 -10.69
N ARG A 134 -5.66 2.48 -11.58
CA ARG A 134 -4.95 1.68 -12.61
C ARG A 134 -4.21 2.55 -13.63
N LEU A 135 -4.79 3.68 -14.02
CA LEU A 135 -4.14 4.62 -14.95
C LEU A 135 -2.87 5.22 -14.33
N GLU A 136 -2.92 5.56 -13.05
CA GLU A 136 -1.77 6.04 -12.28
C GLU A 136 -0.66 4.98 -12.23
N GLN A 137 -0.96 3.74 -11.83
CA GLN A 137 0.02 2.63 -11.81
C GLN A 137 0.63 2.33 -13.20
N MET A 138 -0.17 2.39 -14.27
CA MET A 138 0.35 2.19 -15.62
C MET A 138 1.26 3.34 -16.06
N SER A 139 0.97 4.57 -15.64
CA SER A 139 1.83 5.73 -15.91
C SER A 139 3.17 5.64 -15.16
N GLU A 140 3.17 5.06 -13.96
CA GLU A 140 4.37 4.75 -13.16
C GLU A 140 5.19 3.61 -13.79
N MET A 141 4.56 2.60 -14.40
CA MET A 141 5.25 1.50 -15.08
C MET A 141 5.83 1.86 -16.46
N GLN A 142 5.18 2.75 -17.22
CA GLN A 142 5.60 3.14 -18.58
C GLN A 142 6.59 4.30 -18.61
N SER A 143 6.73 5.03 -17.50
CA SER A 143 7.89 5.86 -17.31
C SER A 143 9.09 4.94 -17.07
N THR A 144 10.08 4.98 -17.98
CA THR A 144 11.46 4.58 -17.66
C THR A 144 11.81 5.07 -16.25
N PRO A 145 12.54 4.32 -15.41
CA PRO A 145 12.74 4.60 -13.99
C PRO A 145 13.55 5.88 -13.79
N THR A 146 12.92 7.02 -14.04
CA THR A 146 13.22 8.29 -13.44
C THR A 146 12.39 8.30 -12.18
N GLU A 147 13.01 7.77 -11.14
CA GLU A 147 12.68 7.95 -9.74
C GLU A 147 12.19 9.39 -9.50
N THR A 148 10.88 9.58 -9.47
CA THR A 148 10.28 10.40 -8.43
C THR A 148 9.57 9.47 -7.45
N ALA A 149 10.22 8.37 -7.07
CA ALA A 149 10.05 7.90 -5.70
C ALA A 149 10.46 9.10 -4.85
N GLU A 150 9.56 9.63 -4.03
CA GLU A 150 9.88 10.75 -3.15
C GLU A 150 11.03 10.34 -2.25
N GLN A 151 12.26 10.65 -2.62
CA GLN A 151 13.43 10.20 -1.88
C GLN A 151 13.53 11.04 -0.62
N ILE A 152 13.46 10.41 0.54
CA ILE A 152 13.84 11.09 1.77
C ILE A 152 15.35 11.13 1.80
N LYS A 153 15.89 12.35 1.90
CA LYS A 153 17.30 12.57 2.17
C LYS A 153 17.61 12.10 3.59
N LEU A 154 18.09 10.87 3.71
CA LEU A 154 18.62 10.36 4.97
C LEU A 154 19.96 11.04 5.27
N GLU A 155 20.14 11.37 6.55
CA GLU A 155 21.32 12.02 7.09
C GLU A 155 21.86 11.20 8.25
N THR A 156 23.12 11.44 8.59
CA THR A 156 23.75 10.76 9.72
C THR A 156 23.42 11.45 11.02
N MET A 157 22.86 10.68 11.96
CA MET A 157 22.64 11.08 13.34
C MET A 157 23.69 10.45 14.24
N ILE A 158 24.34 11.26 15.08
CA ILE A 158 25.34 10.81 16.05
C ILE A 158 24.66 10.60 17.39
N ILE A 159 24.77 9.41 17.96
CA ILE A 159 24.23 9.10 19.29
C ILE A 159 25.01 9.89 20.34
N THR A 160 24.31 10.68 21.15
CA THR A 160 24.88 11.51 22.21
C THR A 160 24.64 10.93 23.61
N GLU A 161 23.55 10.18 23.79
CA GLU A 161 23.20 9.55 25.06
C GLU A 161 22.42 8.25 24.83
N VAL A 162 22.69 7.25 25.67
CA VAL A 162 21.95 5.99 25.77
C VAL A 162 21.60 5.78 27.23
N GLN A 163 20.32 5.94 27.60
CA GLN A 163 19.86 5.82 28.99
C GLN A 163 18.85 4.67 29.11
N GLU A 164 19.13 3.73 30.01
CA GLU A 164 18.26 2.58 30.30
C GLU A 164 17.38 2.81 31.54
N GLY A 165 16.48 1.86 31.84
CA GLY A 165 15.71 1.84 33.09
C GLY A 165 14.35 2.54 33.00
N HIS A 166 13.88 2.84 31.79
CA HIS A 166 12.55 3.40 31.56
C HIS A 166 11.53 2.29 31.30
N SER A 167 10.25 2.57 31.55
CA SER A 167 9.13 1.69 31.23
C SER A 167 7.96 2.52 30.74
N GLY A 168 7.28 2.06 29.72
CA GLY A 168 6.16 2.78 29.11
C GLY A 168 5.46 1.96 28.06
N ASP A 169 4.46 2.53 27.41
CA ASP A 169 3.69 1.85 26.37
C ASP A 169 4.37 1.96 25.01
N ARG A 170 4.67 0.80 24.42
CA ARG A 170 5.32 0.69 23.12
C ARG A 170 4.33 0.35 22.03
N VAL A 171 4.40 1.07 20.92
CA VAL A 171 3.67 0.81 19.67
C VAL A 171 4.54 0.00 18.71
N CYS A 172 3.93 -1.01 18.10
CA CYS A 172 4.53 -1.87 17.08
C CYS A 172 3.53 -1.97 15.95
N ILE A 173 4.00 -1.71 14.74
CA ILE A 173 3.16 -1.52 13.56
C ILE A 173 3.30 -2.78 12.71
N ASP A 174 2.16 -3.44 12.44
CA ASP A 174 2.06 -4.49 11.43
C ASP A 174 1.49 -3.89 10.15
N LEU A 175 2.21 -4.02 9.04
CA LEU A 175 1.82 -3.57 7.71
C LEU A 175 1.08 -4.67 6.95
N LEU A 176 0.32 -4.28 5.93
CA LEU A 176 -0.29 -5.21 4.96
C LEU A 176 0.67 -5.62 3.84
N SER A 177 1.85 -5.01 3.77
CA SER A 177 2.92 -5.38 2.83
C SER A 177 4.13 -5.93 3.58
N MET A 178 4.94 -6.74 2.88
CA MET A 178 6.22 -7.19 3.41
C MET A 178 7.26 -6.06 3.32
N LEU A 179 8.22 -6.07 4.24
CA LEU A 179 9.39 -5.23 4.31
C LEU A 179 10.61 -6.02 3.83
N GLU A 180 11.48 -5.34 3.10
CA GLU A 180 12.78 -5.84 2.69
C GLU A 180 13.86 -5.57 3.76
N GLU A 181 15.03 -6.20 3.62
CA GLU A 181 16.18 -5.86 4.45
C GLU A 181 16.63 -4.42 4.16
N GLY A 182 16.90 -3.65 5.22
CA GLY A 182 17.16 -2.22 5.10
C GLY A 182 15.92 -1.31 5.07
N GLU A 183 14.70 -1.86 4.97
CA GLU A 183 13.47 -1.05 5.08
C GLU A 183 13.01 -0.87 6.54
N GLY A 184 12.37 0.26 6.79
CA GLY A 184 11.92 0.64 8.12
C GLY A 184 10.97 1.83 8.11
N LEU A 185 10.75 2.38 9.31
CA LEU A 185 9.93 3.57 9.53
C LEU A 185 10.76 4.66 10.23
N LEU A 186 10.49 5.91 9.88
CA LEU A 186 11.08 7.08 10.52
C LEU A 186 10.33 7.40 11.81
N ILE A 187 11.02 7.31 12.95
CA ILE A 187 10.44 7.49 14.29
C ILE A 187 11.24 8.52 15.08
N GLY A 188 10.58 9.42 15.80
CA GLY A 188 11.22 10.41 16.68
C GLY A 188 10.24 11.03 17.66
N SER A 189 10.70 11.40 18.86
CA SER A 189 9.86 12.07 19.86
C SER A 189 9.62 13.55 19.57
N THR A 190 10.29 14.12 18.56
CA THR A 190 9.97 15.44 18.03
C THR A 190 9.53 15.31 16.58
N ALA A 191 8.64 16.20 16.13
CA ALA A 191 8.19 16.22 14.74
C ALA A 191 9.28 16.66 13.74
N ARG A 192 10.51 16.91 14.22
CA ARG A 192 11.62 17.46 13.44
C ARG A 192 12.79 16.50 13.27
N ALA A 193 13.02 15.57 14.19
CA ALA A 193 14.20 14.73 14.19
C ALA A 193 13.81 13.25 14.33
N PHE A 194 14.04 12.48 13.28
CA PHE A 194 13.66 11.08 13.18
C PHE A 194 14.89 10.20 12.99
N ILE A 195 14.79 8.95 13.43
CA ILE A 195 15.72 7.86 13.17
C ILE A 195 15.03 6.74 12.40
N LEU A 196 15.77 6.03 11.56
CA LEU A 196 15.24 4.91 10.79
C LEU A 196 15.25 3.63 11.62
N ILE A 197 14.06 3.20 12.04
CA ILE A 197 13.86 1.96 12.78
C ILE A 197 13.57 0.85 11.79
N HIS A 198 14.46 -0.15 11.78
CA HIS A 198 14.46 -1.25 10.82
C HIS A 198 13.34 -2.25 11.11
N GLY A 199 12.77 -2.83 10.05
CA GLY A 199 11.77 -3.90 10.16
C GLY A 199 12.31 -5.19 10.78
N GLU A 200 11.42 -6.05 11.28
CA GLU A 200 11.78 -7.36 11.84
C GLU A 200 12.11 -8.38 10.72
N THR A 201 12.99 -8.01 9.78
CA THR A 201 13.38 -8.79 8.60
C THR A 201 14.68 -9.57 8.79
N VAL A 202 15.50 -9.20 9.80
CA VAL A 202 16.76 -9.90 10.12
C VAL A 202 16.54 -10.95 11.23
N PRO A 203 16.86 -12.24 10.99
CA PRO A 203 16.61 -13.31 11.94
C PRO A 203 17.41 -13.11 13.24
N SER A 204 16.81 -13.53 14.36
CA SER A 204 17.52 -13.64 15.64
C SER A 204 17.73 -15.11 15.99
N LYS A 205 18.57 -15.40 16.99
CA LYS A 205 18.81 -16.77 17.46
C LYS A 205 17.58 -17.43 18.08
N TYR A 206 16.62 -16.63 18.53
CA TYR A 206 15.54 -17.09 19.42
C TYR A 206 14.13 -16.84 18.85
N VAL A 207 13.99 -15.99 17.83
CA VAL A 207 12.68 -15.57 17.32
C VAL A 207 12.71 -15.52 15.78
N PRO A 208 11.73 -16.12 15.09
CA PRO A 208 11.60 -15.99 13.64
C PRO A 208 11.28 -14.54 13.25
N THR A 209 11.61 -14.17 12.02
CA THR A 209 11.32 -12.84 11.48
C THR A 209 9.83 -12.64 11.27
N ARG A 210 9.41 -11.39 11.34
CA ARG A 210 8.07 -10.93 10.95
C ARG A 210 8.29 -9.79 9.96
N PRO A 211 8.58 -10.10 8.69
CA PRO A 211 8.96 -9.10 7.69
C PRO A 211 7.76 -8.25 7.23
N PHE A 212 6.87 -7.88 8.13
CA PHE A 212 5.76 -6.94 7.97
C PHE A 212 5.63 -6.06 9.22
N ARG A 213 6.53 -6.23 10.21
CA ARG A 213 6.46 -5.62 11.53
C ARG A 213 7.62 -4.68 11.77
N VAL A 214 7.32 -3.52 12.36
CA VAL A 214 8.32 -2.60 12.91
C VAL A 214 8.06 -2.40 14.41
N ASN A 215 9.10 -2.59 15.22
CA ASN A 215 9.07 -2.30 16.65
C ASN A 215 9.35 -0.81 16.88
N SER A 216 8.37 0.03 16.57
CA SER A 216 8.52 1.47 16.36
C SER A 216 9.02 2.25 17.59
N GLY A 217 8.22 2.44 18.64
CA GLY A 217 8.63 3.36 19.72
C GLY A 217 7.56 3.55 20.77
N SER A 218 7.74 4.56 21.62
CA SER A 218 6.73 4.95 22.61
C SER A 218 5.50 5.61 21.99
N VAL A 219 4.38 5.56 22.69
CA VAL A 219 3.08 6.11 22.23
C VAL A 219 3.10 7.61 21.88
N ASP A 220 4.03 8.38 22.46
CA ASP A 220 4.24 9.82 22.23
C ASP A 220 5.16 10.11 21.03
N ALA A 221 5.82 9.11 20.44
CA ALA A 221 6.67 9.33 19.28
C ALA A 221 5.84 9.64 18.03
N TYR A 222 6.44 10.36 17.10
CA TYR A 222 5.90 10.62 15.77
C TYR A 222 6.40 9.59 14.76
N THR A 223 5.59 9.37 13.73
CA THR A 223 5.99 8.71 12.48
C THR A 223 5.64 9.57 11.27
N TYR A 224 6.23 9.26 10.13
CA TYR A 224 5.94 9.89 8.84
C TYR A 224 4.87 9.12 8.05
N LEU A 225 3.86 9.82 7.52
CA LEU A 225 2.81 9.27 6.66
C LEU A 225 3.20 9.41 5.19
N ALA A 226 2.55 8.61 4.33
CA ALA A 226 2.83 8.59 2.90
C ALA A 226 2.49 9.92 2.19
N ASP A 227 1.67 10.78 2.80
CA ASP A 227 1.28 12.09 2.27
C ASP A 227 2.21 13.24 2.69
N GLY A 228 3.33 12.94 3.37
CA GLY A 228 4.27 13.94 3.85
C GLY A 228 3.91 14.59 5.19
N SER A 229 2.84 14.15 5.84
CA SER A 229 2.46 14.58 7.19
C SER A 229 3.10 13.69 8.27
N THR A 230 3.06 14.17 9.51
CA THR A 230 3.52 13.40 10.68
C THR A 230 2.35 13.10 11.60
N LYS A 231 2.35 11.93 12.24
CA LYS A 231 1.28 11.53 13.16
C LYS A 231 1.87 10.90 14.41
N TYR A 232 1.26 11.11 15.57
CA TYR A 232 1.66 10.38 16.78
C TYR A 232 1.40 8.90 16.61
N LEU A 233 2.28 8.05 17.14
CA LEU A 233 2.13 6.59 17.08
C LEU A 233 0.84 6.12 17.74
N CYS A 234 0.36 6.80 18.79
CA CYS A 234 -0.90 6.47 19.45
C CYS A 234 -2.16 6.88 18.66
N GLU A 235 -2.03 7.76 17.67
CA GLU A 235 -3.15 8.22 16.83
C GLU A 235 -3.32 7.38 15.56
N LEU A 236 -2.33 6.57 15.20
CA LEU A 236 -2.40 5.68 14.04
C LEU A 236 -3.61 4.76 14.14
N THR A 237 -4.23 4.51 12.98
CA THR A 237 -5.36 3.59 12.83
C THR A 237 -5.09 2.57 11.74
N SER A 238 -5.71 1.39 11.84
CA SER A 238 -5.72 0.42 10.74
C SER A 238 -6.29 1.08 9.48
N GLY A 239 -5.60 0.93 8.35
CA GLY A 239 -5.93 1.60 7.10
C GLY A 239 -5.11 2.87 6.81
N ASP A 240 -4.40 3.42 7.80
CA ASP A 240 -3.52 4.58 7.56
C ASP A 240 -2.41 4.21 6.57
N SER A 241 -2.09 5.15 5.67
CA SER A 241 -0.99 5.02 4.71
C SER A 241 0.30 5.62 5.31
N ILE A 242 1.26 4.77 5.64
CA ILE A 242 2.52 5.13 6.28
C ILE A 242 3.67 5.11 5.27
N LEU A 243 4.69 5.94 5.49
CA LEU A 243 5.87 5.97 4.63
C LEU A 243 6.90 4.95 5.09
N VAL A 244 7.16 3.94 4.26
CA VAL A 244 8.29 3.03 4.41
C VAL A 244 9.50 3.64 3.74
N VAL A 245 10.65 3.60 4.44
CA VAL A 245 11.92 4.17 3.97
C VAL A 245 12.99 3.10 4.01
N SER A 246 13.76 3.00 2.94
CA SER A 246 14.91 2.09 2.83
C SER A 246 16.23 2.79 3.16
N THR A 247 17.30 2.01 3.38
CA THR A 247 18.63 2.53 3.71
C THR A 247 19.23 3.55 2.73
N ASN A 248 18.81 3.54 1.47
CA ASN A 248 19.28 4.47 0.43
C ASN A 248 18.34 5.69 0.26
N GLY A 249 17.30 5.79 1.09
CA GLY A 249 16.32 6.87 1.06
C GLY A 249 15.16 6.65 0.10
N HIS A 250 15.09 5.54 -0.65
CA HIS A 250 13.90 5.22 -1.44
C HIS A 250 12.71 5.01 -0.50
N THR A 251 11.55 5.53 -0.92
CA THR A 251 10.33 5.47 -0.13
C THR A 251 9.19 4.86 -0.91
N ARG A 252 8.24 4.30 -0.16
CA ARG A 252 6.97 3.80 -0.70
C ARG A 252 5.88 3.88 0.37
N ALA A 253 4.64 3.97 -0.07
CA ALA A 253 3.49 3.86 0.81
C ALA A 253 3.26 2.40 1.25
N ALA A 254 2.83 2.20 2.50
CA ALA A 254 2.32 0.93 2.98
C ALA A 254 1.09 1.15 3.86
N THR A 255 0.12 0.24 3.80
CA THR A 255 -1.06 0.31 4.67
C THR A 255 -0.78 -0.32 6.02
N VAL A 256 -1.12 0.39 7.09
CA VAL A 256 -1.10 -0.14 8.45
C VAL A 256 -2.23 -1.17 8.61
N GLY A 257 -1.88 -2.43 8.88
CA GLY A 257 -2.83 -3.48 9.18
C GLY A 257 -3.34 -3.41 10.62
N ARG A 258 -2.44 -3.32 11.59
CA ARG A 258 -2.77 -3.09 13.01
C ARG A 258 -1.60 -2.50 13.80
N MET A 259 -1.91 -1.93 14.95
CA MET A 259 -0.92 -1.53 15.95
C MET A 259 -1.08 -2.36 17.21
N LYS A 260 0.05 -2.82 17.77
CA LYS A 260 0.10 -3.49 19.06
C LYS A 260 0.70 -2.54 20.09
N ILE A 261 -0.08 -2.19 21.11
CA ILE A 261 0.36 -1.35 22.24
C ILE A 261 0.57 -2.25 23.46
N GLU A 262 1.78 -2.23 24.03
CA GLU A 262 2.10 -3.01 25.23
C GLU A 262 3.18 -2.33 26.08
N THR A 263 3.07 -2.43 27.40
CA THR A 263 4.06 -1.85 28.31
C THR A 263 5.37 -2.64 28.27
N ARG A 264 6.49 -1.98 28.01
CA ARG A 264 7.82 -2.59 27.89
C ARG A 264 8.92 -1.70 28.48
N PRO A 265 10.07 -2.30 28.84
CA PRO A 265 11.29 -1.54 29.13
C PRO A 265 11.78 -0.78 27.90
N PHE A 266 12.29 0.43 28.13
CA PHE A 266 12.74 1.36 27.11
C PHE A 266 14.19 1.80 27.35
N ILE A 267 14.89 2.08 26.25
CA ILE A 267 16.09 2.91 26.19
C ILE A 267 15.65 4.30 25.70
N LEU A 268 16.06 5.36 26.40
CA LEU A 268 16.04 6.72 25.89
C LEU A 268 17.31 6.94 25.07
N LEU A 269 17.15 7.14 23.78
CA LEU A 269 18.23 7.43 22.86
C LEU A 269 18.20 8.92 22.49
N ARG A 270 19.27 9.66 22.75
CA ARG A 270 19.46 11.02 22.23
C ARG A 270 20.47 11.02 21.11
N PHE A 271 20.20 11.82 20.09
CA PHE A 271 21.03 11.92 18.91
C PHE A 271 21.01 13.34 18.35
N LYS A 272 21.99 13.65 17.50
CA LYS A 272 22.05 14.92 16.80
C LYS A 272 22.58 14.77 15.38
N ASP A 273 22.16 15.65 14.49
CA ASP A 273 22.73 15.75 13.15
C ASP A 273 24.04 16.58 13.13
N GLU A 274 24.63 16.72 11.95
CA GLU A 274 25.86 17.51 11.74
C GLU A 274 25.65 19.02 11.98
N ASN A 275 24.41 19.51 11.89
CA ASN A 275 24.03 20.88 12.18
C ASN A 275 23.68 21.12 13.66
N ALA A 276 23.92 20.11 14.51
CA ALA A 276 23.59 20.12 15.94
C ALA A 276 22.09 20.26 16.25
N ASN A 277 21.20 19.89 15.31
CA ASN A 277 19.79 19.68 15.65
C ASN A 277 19.69 18.41 16.49
N GLU A 278 19.05 18.51 17.64
CA GLU A 278 18.91 17.41 18.58
C GLU A 278 17.56 16.72 18.43
N GLY A 279 17.55 15.42 18.66
CA GLY A 279 16.37 14.59 18.72
C GLY A 279 16.51 13.53 19.80
N HIS A 280 15.40 12.92 20.16
CA HIS A 280 15.40 11.76 21.02
C HIS A 280 14.26 10.81 20.65
N ALA A 281 14.38 9.56 21.10
CA ALA A 281 13.32 8.56 20.98
C ALA A 281 13.40 7.57 22.13
N PHE A 282 12.25 7.14 22.64
CA PHE A 282 12.15 5.97 23.50
C PHE A 282 11.95 4.72 22.63
N ILE A 283 12.91 3.81 22.67
CA ILE A 283 12.93 2.59 21.86
C ILE A 283 12.97 1.36 22.77
N GLN A 284 12.15 0.35 22.49
CA GLN A 284 12.06 -0.83 23.35
C GLN A 284 13.45 -1.48 23.53
N GLN A 285 13.83 -1.77 24.77
CA GLN A 285 15.06 -2.49 25.09
C GLN A 285 14.91 -3.98 24.74
N ALA A 286 15.15 -4.35 23.48
CA ALA A 286 15.13 -5.75 23.03
C ALA A 286 16.02 -5.96 21.81
N GLU A 287 16.60 -7.16 21.68
CA GLU A 287 17.56 -7.47 20.62
C GLU A 287 16.96 -7.45 19.21
N THR A 288 15.64 -7.62 19.12
CA THR A 288 14.86 -7.61 17.87
C THR A 288 14.59 -6.22 17.35
N VAL A 289 14.80 -5.17 18.17
CA VAL A 289 14.68 -3.78 17.72
C VAL A 289 16.03 -3.33 17.20
N ARG A 290 16.05 -2.83 15.96
CA ARG A 290 17.28 -2.48 15.26
C ARG A 290 17.17 -1.12 14.60
N LEU A 291 18.29 -0.42 14.57
CA LEU A 291 18.48 0.82 13.82
C LEU A 291 19.39 0.57 12.63
N VAL A 292 19.24 1.39 11.59
CA VAL A 292 20.14 1.36 10.45
C VAL A 292 21.35 2.26 10.72
N LEU A 293 22.56 1.74 10.58
CA LEU A 293 23.82 2.46 10.70
C LEU A 293 24.12 3.25 9.42
N GLU A 294 25.01 4.24 9.49
CA GLU A 294 25.43 5.03 8.32
C GLU A 294 26.00 4.21 7.15
N ASN A 295 26.51 3.01 7.44
CA ASN A 295 27.07 2.09 6.46
C ASN A 295 26.03 1.13 5.87
N GLY A 296 24.74 1.30 6.20
CA GLY A 296 23.63 0.46 5.76
C GLY A 296 23.41 -0.81 6.59
N ASN A 297 24.34 -1.17 7.48
CA ASN A 297 24.16 -2.35 8.34
C ASN A 297 23.12 -2.07 9.43
N VAL A 298 22.47 -3.12 9.92
CA VAL A 298 21.54 -3.02 11.04
C VAL A 298 22.24 -3.28 12.37
N CYS A 299 21.95 -2.47 13.39
CA CYS A 299 22.48 -2.63 14.74
C CYS A 299 21.33 -2.80 15.72
N SER A 300 21.45 -3.78 16.63
CA SER A 300 20.50 -3.93 17.72
C SER A 300 20.60 -2.80 18.73
N VAL A 301 19.46 -2.32 19.22
CA VAL A 301 19.41 -1.22 20.19
C VAL A 301 20.15 -1.53 21.49
N THR A 302 20.25 -2.81 21.88
CA THR A 302 20.99 -3.24 23.07
C THR A 302 22.50 -3.14 22.92
N ASN A 303 22.99 -2.91 21.70
CA ASN A 303 24.42 -2.80 21.38
C ASN A 303 24.79 -1.37 20.93
N LEU A 304 23.88 -0.40 21.09
CA LEU A 304 24.15 0.99 20.74
C LEU A 304 25.04 1.64 21.80
N GLU A 305 26.02 2.41 21.32
CA GLU A 305 26.96 3.15 22.15
C GLU A 305 27.00 4.62 21.73
N ILE A 306 27.39 5.48 22.67
CA ILE A 306 27.61 6.91 22.40
C ILE A 306 28.67 7.05 21.31
N GLY A 307 28.41 7.94 20.34
CA GLY A 307 29.28 8.20 19.20
C GLY A 307 29.01 7.33 17.98
N MET A 308 28.17 6.29 18.09
CA MET A 308 27.73 5.54 16.91
C MET A 308 26.88 6.43 15.97
N ARG A 309 26.95 6.10 14.68
CA ARG A 309 26.36 6.87 13.57
C ARG A 309 25.23 6.07 12.94
N ILE A 310 24.00 6.58 13.06
CA ILE A 310 22.76 5.94 12.58
C ILE A 310 22.12 6.80 11.50
N LEU A 311 21.28 6.20 10.66
CA LEU A 311 20.50 6.91 9.66
C LEU A 311 19.22 7.48 10.28
N GLY A 312 18.90 8.71 9.87
CA GLY A 312 17.70 9.42 10.25
C GLY A 312 17.41 10.56 9.30
N CYS A 313 16.52 11.47 9.66
CA CYS A 313 16.33 12.72 8.94
C CYS A 313 15.94 13.86 9.87
N THR A 314 16.35 15.07 9.51
CA THR A 314 15.91 16.30 10.16
C THR A 314 15.01 17.08 9.21
N LEU A 315 13.83 17.47 9.67
CA LEU A 315 12.90 18.33 8.92
C LEU A 315 13.10 19.80 9.32
N SER A 316 13.15 20.67 8.32
CA SER A 316 13.42 22.10 8.48
C SER A 316 12.22 22.91 9.00
N SER A 317 10.99 22.41 8.85
CA SER A 317 9.77 23.09 9.28
C SER A 317 9.27 22.60 10.64
N THR A 318 8.89 23.54 11.52
CA THR A 318 8.06 23.26 12.69
C THR A 318 6.70 22.70 12.23
N ARG A 319 6.11 21.76 12.96
CA ARG A 319 4.78 21.23 12.63
C ARG A 319 3.83 21.36 13.84
N HIS A 320 2.56 21.68 13.59
CA HIS A 320 1.52 21.67 14.61
C HIS A 320 0.41 20.75 14.13
N VAL A 321 0.15 19.67 14.87
CA VAL A 321 -0.86 18.66 14.51
C VAL A 321 -0.61 18.06 13.10
N GLY A 322 0.63 17.63 12.85
CA GLY A 322 1.01 16.93 11.61
C GLY A 322 1.23 17.81 10.38
N GLN A 323 0.73 19.06 10.38
CA GLN A 323 0.91 19.99 9.27
C GLN A 323 2.13 20.90 9.47
N GLY A 324 2.87 21.11 8.38
CA GLY A 324 3.98 22.07 8.34
C GLY A 324 3.50 23.49 8.58
N ILE A 325 4.05 24.15 9.61
CA ILE A 325 3.77 25.56 9.90
C ILE A 325 5.09 26.35 10.03
N SER A 326 5.08 27.61 9.62
CA SER A 326 6.27 28.48 9.75
C SER A 326 6.44 29.07 11.16
N ALA A 327 5.56 28.75 12.12
CA ALA A 327 5.65 29.28 13.48
C ALA A 327 6.69 28.51 14.31
N PRO A 328 7.41 29.15 15.25
CA PRO A 328 8.31 28.45 16.15
C PRO A 328 7.53 27.68 17.23
N SER A 329 7.84 26.41 17.42
CA SER A 329 7.48 25.62 18.61
C SER A 329 8.73 24.87 19.09
N GLU A 330 8.82 24.66 20.40
CA GLU A 330 9.94 23.97 21.03
C GLU A 330 9.41 22.71 21.72
N GLU A 331 9.82 21.55 21.20
CA GLU A 331 9.56 20.21 21.77
C GLU A 331 10.89 19.75 22.41
N ARG A 332 10.88 19.34 23.68
CA ARG A 332 12.09 18.96 24.46
C ARG A 332 11.95 17.60 25.10
#